data_AF-A0A9D1QM25-F1
#
_entry.id   AF-A0A9D1QM25-F1
#
_cell.length_a   1.000
_cell.length_b   1.000
_cell.length_c   1.000
_cell.angle_alpha   90.00
_cell.angle_beta   90.00
_cell.angle_gamma   90.00
#
_symmetry.space_group_name_H-M   'P 1'
#
loop_
_entity.id
_entity.type
_entity.pdbx_description
1 polymer ?
#
loop_
_entity_poly.entity_id
_entity_poly.type
_entity_poly.pdbx_seq_one_letter_code
_entity_poly.pdbx_strand_id
1 'polypeptide(L)'
;MSKTMNIGIDHGYYAIKTRHFSFPAGIAEYSHEPYTLQNTLEFGGKFYVCGTGRQPILRNKMENDNYYLLTLAAIAKEIKQRGGKTECSVRIAAGLPLAGFGREKKPFREYLLRSSQPVCFKFEGISYKITIEDVKLFPQGYSAIALHPELVQN
;
A
#
# COMPACT_ATOMS: atom_id res chain seq x y z
N MET A 1 -3.33 -0.46 -25.40
CA MET A 1 -2.88 -0.82 -24.04
C MET A 1 -3.49 0.18 -23.07
N SER A 2 -4.17 -0.28 -22.01
CA SER A 2 -4.64 0.62 -20.95
C SER A 2 -3.42 1.26 -20.26
N LYS A 3 -3.53 2.54 -19.93
CA LYS A 3 -2.45 3.28 -19.25
C LYS A 3 -2.30 2.73 -17.83
N THR A 4 -1.14 2.17 -17.50
CA THR A 4 -0.80 1.72 -16.14
C THR A 4 -0.75 2.91 -15.18
N MET A 5 -1.42 2.81 -14.04
CA MET A 5 -1.45 3.87 -13.03
C MET A 5 -0.27 3.75 -12.06
N ASN A 6 0.52 4.82 -11.93
CA ASN A 6 1.60 4.88 -10.93
C ASN A 6 1.05 5.35 -9.58
N ILE A 7 1.32 4.60 -8.52
CA ILE A 7 0.88 4.90 -7.15
C ILE A 7 2.08 4.87 -6.22
N GLY A 8 2.41 6.03 -5.63
CA GLY A 8 3.40 6.14 -4.57
C GLY A 8 2.76 5.83 -3.22
N ILE A 9 3.38 4.94 -2.44
CA ILE A 9 2.89 4.52 -1.12
C ILE A 9 4.06 4.55 -0.11
N ASP A 10 3.94 5.36 0.93
CA ASP A 10 4.86 5.35 2.05
C ASP A 10 4.26 4.53 3.21
N HIS A 11 4.87 3.37 3.46
CA HIS A 11 4.48 2.43 4.51
C HIS A 11 5.10 2.82 5.86
N GLY A 12 4.83 4.03 6.35
CA GLY A 12 5.29 4.46 7.67
C GLY A 12 4.65 3.65 8.80
N TYR A 13 5.38 3.43 9.90
CA TYR A 13 4.86 2.70 11.08
C TYR A 13 3.64 3.36 11.71
N TYR A 14 3.54 4.68 11.62
CA TYR A 14 2.41 5.42 12.16
C TYR A 14 1.26 5.55 11.16
N ALA A 15 1.58 5.83 9.89
CA ALA A 15 0.59 6.14 8.87
C ALA A 15 1.06 5.69 7.49
N ILE A 16 0.10 5.16 6.74
CA ILE A 16 0.21 4.89 5.30
C ILE A 16 -0.14 6.18 4.57
N LYS A 17 0.75 6.60 3.68
CA LYS A 17 0.57 7.85 2.93
C LYS A 17 0.67 7.59 1.44
N THR A 18 -0.20 8.23 0.69
CA THR A 18 -0.18 8.28 -0.77
C THR A 18 -0.20 9.75 -1.21
N ARG A 19 -0.37 10.02 -2.50
CA ARG A 19 -0.46 11.39 -3.00
C ARG A 19 -1.67 12.14 -2.42
N HIS A 20 -2.80 11.47 -2.27
CA HIS A 20 -4.06 12.11 -1.87
C HIS A 20 -4.54 11.74 -0.48
N PHE A 21 -3.96 10.72 0.16
CA PHE A 21 -4.43 10.22 1.45
C PHE A 21 -3.30 10.02 2.45
N SER A 22 -3.65 10.21 3.72
CA SER A 22 -2.86 9.79 4.86
C SER A 22 -3.82 9.14 5.86
N PHE A 23 -3.58 7.88 6.21
CA PHE A 23 -4.40 7.16 7.17
C PHE A 23 -3.53 6.34 8.13
N PRO A 24 -4.00 6.09 9.37
CA PRO A 24 -3.22 5.33 10.34
C PRO A 24 -2.85 3.94 9.82
N ALA A 25 -1.69 3.42 10.22
CA ALA A 25 -1.25 2.08 9.85
C ALA A 25 -2.00 0.96 10.64
N GLY A 26 -3.01 1.31 11.43
CA GLY A 26 -3.98 0.43 12.09
C GLY A 26 -4.75 -0.48 11.13
N ILE A 27 -4.91 -1.75 11.51
CA ILE A 27 -5.86 -2.68 10.87
C ILE A 27 -6.52 -3.53 11.95
N ALA A 28 -7.82 -3.75 11.84
CA ALA A 28 -8.58 -4.67 12.68
C ALA A 28 -9.27 -5.72 11.80
N GLU A 29 -9.07 -7.00 12.12
CA GLU A 29 -9.65 -8.14 11.42
C GLU A 29 -11.00 -8.53 12.05
N TYR A 30 -11.97 -8.87 11.20
CA TYR A 30 -13.28 -9.37 11.57
C TYR A 30 -13.64 -10.61 10.73
N SER A 31 -14.31 -11.58 11.37
CA SER A 31 -14.82 -12.79 10.72
C SER A 31 -16.11 -12.58 9.94
N HIS A 32 -16.83 -11.49 10.23
CA HIS A 32 -18.11 -11.14 9.61
C HIS A 32 -18.07 -9.70 9.13
N GLU A 33 -18.97 -9.36 8.20
CA GLU A 33 -19.08 -8.02 7.68
C GLU A 33 -19.37 -7.03 8.82
N PRO A 34 -18.52 -6.01 9.01
CA PRO A 34 -18.75 -5.00 10.05
C PRO A 34 -19.96 -4.13 9.70
N TYR A 35 -20.58 -3.54 10.73
CA TYR A 35 -21.74 -2.65 10.56
C TYR A 35 -21.49 -1.47 9.61
N THR A 36 -20.23 -0.99 9.55
CA THR A 36 -19.80 0.03 8.59
C THR A 36 -18.84 -0.55 7.57
N LEU A 37 -19.08 -0.25 6.29
CA LEU A 37 -18.15 -0.57 5.21
C LEU A 37 -17.07 0.49 5.02
N GLN A 38 -17.11 1.61 5.75
CA GLN A 38 -16.13 2.68 5.61
C GLN A 38 -14.72 2.18 5.95
N ASN A 39 -13.77 2.40 5.03
CA ASN A 39 -12.41 1.85 5.10
C ASN A 39 -12.33 0.31 5.27
N THR A 40 -13.39 -0.43 4.99
CA THR A 40 -13.41 -1.89 5.12
C THR A 40 -12.91 -2.54 3.84
N LEU A 41 -11.87 -3.37 3.98
CA LEU A 41 -11.32 -4.23 2.94
C LEU A 41 -11.84 -5.66 3.14
N GLU A 42 -12.40 -6.26 2.09
CA GLU A 42 -12.73 -7.69 2.04
C GLU A 42 -11.67 -8.41 1.20
N PHE A 43 -10.94 -9.34 1.83
CA PHE A 43 -9.88 -10.10 1.16
C PHE A 43 -9.73 -11.49 1.79
N GLY A 44 -9.66 -12.54 0.96
CA GLY A 44 -9.49 -13.91 1.44
C GLY A 44 -10.60 -14.41 2.37
N GLY A 45 -11.84 -13.93 2.17
CA GLY A 45 -13.01 -14.32 2.99
C GLY A 45 -13.08 -13.67 4.37
N LYS A 46 -12.24 -12.67 4.65
CA LYS A 46 -12.22 -11.91 5.90
C LYS A 46 -12.42 -10.42 5.65
N PHE A 47 -12.80 -9.69 6.70
CA PHE A 47 -13.00 -8.24 6.66
C PHE A 47 -11.92 -7.55 7.49
N TYR A 48 -11.41 -6.44 6.97
CA TYR A 48 -10.36 -5.68 7.61
C TYR A 48 -10.72 -4.19 7.61
N VAL A 49 -10.89 -3.60 8.78
CA VAL A 49 -11.11 -2.15 8.90
C VAL A 49 -9.74 -1.48 8.90
N CYS A 50 -9.43 -0.75 7.84
CA CYS A 50 -8.15 -0.05 7.68
C CYS A 50 -8.20 1.34 8.35
N GLY A 51 -7.08 1.75 8.96
CA GLY A 51 -6.98 3.03 9.65
C GLY A 51 -7.44 3.02 11.12
N THR A 52 -7.60 1.84 11.73
CA THR A 52 -8.00 1.71 13.14
C THR A 52 -6.82 1.96 14.08
N GLY A 53 -6.49 3.22 14.34
CA GLY A 53 -5.45 3.59 15.31
C GLY A 53 -4.04 3.11 14.92
N ARG A 54 -3.22 2.76 15.92
CA ARG A 54 -1.82 2.31 15.71
C ARG A 54 -1.72 0.80 15.83
N GLN A 55 -0.96 0.16 14.95
CA GLN A 55 -0.54 -1.23 15.15
C GLN A 55 0.68 -1.30 16.08
N PRO A 56 0.87 -2.42 16.79
CA PRO A 56 2.15 -2.76 17.41
C PRO A 56 3.27 -2.65 16.37
N ILE A 57 4.36 -1.99 16.73
CA ILE A 57 5.51 -1.85 15.83
C ILE A 57 6.18 -3.22 15.70
N LEU A 58 6.01 -3.84 14.54
CA LEU A 58 6.74 -5.05 14.17
C LEU A 58 8.13 -4.67 13.67
N ARG A 59 9.13 -5.45 14.08
CA ARG A 59 10.52 -5.25 13.65
C ARG A 59 10.65 -5.43 12.14
N ASN A 60 9.85 -6.32 11.55
CA ASN A 60 9.79 -6.57 10.12
C ASN A 60 8.37 -6.29 9.59
N LYS A 61 8.23 -5.40 8.60
CA LYS A 61 6.94 -5.05 7.99
C LYS A 61 6.30 -6.22 7.22
N MET A 62 7.06 -7.26 6.93
CA MET A 62 6.63 -8.43 6.15
C MET A 62 6.28 -9.62 7.05
N GLU A 63 6.32 -9.44 8.38
CA GLU A 63 6.04 -10.52 9.33
C GLU A 63 4.58 -11.01 9.26
N ASN A 64 3.68 -10.15 8.79
CA ASN A 64 2.29 -10.50 8.52
C ASN A 64 1.75 -9.74 7.29
N ASP A 65 0.47 -9.95 6.99
CA ASP A 65 -0.19 -9.39 5.80
C ASP A 65 -0.70 -7.95 5.99
N ASN A 66 -0.50 -7.32 7.15
CA ASN A 66 -1.12 -6.02 7.45
C ASN A 66 -0.71 -4.94 6.44
N TYR A 67 0.58 -4.80 6.14
CA TYR A 67 1.05 -3.79 5.18
C TYR A 67 0.60 -4.09 3.74
N TYR A 68 0.44 -5.35 3.39
CA TYR A 68 -0.13 -5.75 2.11
C TYR A 68 -1.61 -5.36 2.02
N LEU A 69 -2.40 -5.67 3.04
CA LEU A 69 -3.82 -5.28 3.11
C LEU A 69 -3.99 -3.75 3.08
N LEU A 70 -3.17 -3.03 3.84
CA LEU A 70 -3.12 -1.56 3.81
C LEU A 70 -2.71 -1.02 2.43
N THR A 71 -1.87 -1.75 1.68
CA THR A 71 -1.52 -1.40 0.30
C THR A 71 -2.71 -1.53 -0.63
N LEU A 72 -3.51 -2.60 -0.51
CA LEU A 72 -4.73 -2.76 -1.31
C LEU A 72 -5.74 -1.63 -1.02
N ALA A 73 -5.93 -1.29 0.25
CA ALA A 73 -6.76 -0.16 0.65
C ALA A 73 -6.24 1.17 0.06
N ALA A 74 -4.93 1.43 0.14
CA ALA A 74 -4.31 2.62 -0.43
C ALA A 74 -4.51 2.70 -1.96
N ILE A 75 -4.37 1.58 -2.67
CA ILE A 75 -4.60 1.49 -4.12
C ILE A 75 -6.06 1.81 -4.45
N ALA A 76 -7.02 1.20 -3.76
CA ALA A 76 -8.44 1.46 -3.99
C ALA A 76 -8.80 2.93 -3.75
N LYS A 77 -8.31 3.53 -2.66
CA LYS A 77 -8.51 4.95 -2.38
C LYS A 77 -7.96 5.84 -3.49
N GLU A 78 -6.76 5.56 -4.00
CA GLU A 78 -6.14 6.30 -5.10
C GLU A 78 -6.85 6.12 -6.44
N ILE A 79 -7.31 4.91 -6.76
CA ILE A 79 -8.12 4.65 -7.97
C ILE A 79 -9.41 5.47 -7.91
N LYS A 80 -10.15 5.39 -6.79
CA LYS A 80 -11.41 6.11 -6.56
C LYS A 80 -11.20 7.62 -6.68
N GLN A 81 -10.17 8.16 -6.01
CA GLN A 81 -9.86 9.60 -6.04
C GLN A 81 -9.54 10.13 -7.43
N ARG A 82 -8.90 9.32 -8.27
CA ARG A 82 -8.51 9.70 -9.63
C ARG A 82 -9.60 9.41 -10.68
N GLY A 83 -10.78 8.96 -10.25
CA GLY A 83 -11.86 8.54 -11.16
C GLY A 83 -11.49 7.35 -12.05
N GLY A 84 -10.57 6.49 -11.57
CA GLY A 84 -10.09 5.33 -12.32
C GLY A 84 -11.09 4.18 -12.36
N LYS A 85 -10.93 3.28 -13.33
CA LYS A 85 -11.69 2.03 -13.39
C LYS A 85 -11.23 1.07 -12.30
N THR A 86 -12.16 0.30 -11.73
CA THR A 86 -11.88 -0.70 -10.70
C THR A 86 -11.15 -1.93 -11.24
N GLU A 87 -11.21 -2.16 -12.56
CA GLU A 87 -10.35 -3.08 -13.29
C GLU A 87 -9.23 -2.31 -14.01
N CYS A 88 -8.01 -2.39 -13.49
CA CYS A 88 -6.87 -1.63 -14.04
C CYS A 88 -5.52 -2.22 -13.64
N SER A 89 -4.47 -1.77 -14.32
CA SER A 89 -3.09 -2.11 -13.99
C SER A 89 -2.43 -0.97 -13.22
N VAL A 90 -1.64 -1.32 -12.20
CA VAL A 90 -0.93 -0.36 -11.34
C VAL A 90 0.56 -0.69 -11.23
N ARG A 91 1.38 0.34 -11.01
CA ARG A 91 2.77 0.21 -10.58
C ARG A 91 2.94 0.91 -9.25
N ILE A 92 3.55 0.22 -8.30
CA ILE A 92 3.74 0.72 -6.95
C ILE A 92 5.15 1.29 -6.84
N ALA A 93 5.26 2.49 -6.30
CA ALA A 93 6.52 3.06 -5.82
C ALA A 93 6.46 3.13 -4.29
N ALA A 94 7.23 2.30 -3.59
CA ALA A 94 7.19 2.21 -2.14
C ALA A 94 8.51 2.59 -1.46
N GLY A 95 8.39 3.13 -0.25
CA GLY A 95 9.51 3.56 0.59
C GLY A 95 9.94 2.49 1.61
N LEU A 96 11.24 2.27 1.75
CA LEU A 96 11.82 1.45 2.83
C LEU A 96 12.81 2.25 3.68
N PRO A 97 12.91 2.01 5.00
CA PRO A 97 13.90 2.68 5.84
C PRO A 97 15.32 2.53 5.28
N LEU A 98 16.08 3.62 5.23
CA LEU A 98 17.43 3.63 4.64
C LEU A 98 18.36 2.59 5.29
N ALA A 99 18.32 2.47 6.62
CA ALA A 99 19.16 1.55 7.40
C ALA A 99 18.94 0.06 7.06
N GLY A 100 17.78 -0.29 6.48
CA GLY A 100 17.41 -1.65 6.10
C GLY A 100 17.37 -1.90 4.59
N PHE A 101 17.49 -0.84 3.77
CA PHE A 101 17.11 -0.84 2.35
C PHE A 101 17.75 -2.00 1.57
N GLY A 102 19.07 -2.18 1.65
CA GLY A 102 19.77 -3.23 0.89
C GLY A 102 19.30 -4.65 1.21
N ARG A 103 18.95 -4.92 2.47
CA ARG A 103 18.51 -6.24 2.94
C ARG A 103 17.02 -6.48 2.69
N GLU A 104 16.20 -5.46 2.89
CA GLU A 104 14.73 -5.56 2.84
C GLU A 104 14.15 -5.35 1.44
N LYS A 105 14.93 -4.80 0.49
CA LYS A 105 14.45 -4.47 -0.87
C LYS A 105 13.85 -5.67 -1.61
N LYS A 106 14.59 -6.78 -1.75
CA LYS A 106 14.07 -7.93 -2.52
C LYS A 106 12.84 -8.56 -1.85
N PRO A 107 12.89 -8.91 -0.54
CA PRO A 107 11.74 -9.50 0.13
C PRO A 107 10.50 -8.59 0.12
N PHE A 108 10.67 -7.28 0.29
CA PHE A 108 9.52 -6.37 0.31
C PHE A 108 8.90 -6.19 -1.08
N ARG A 109 9.72 -6.27 -2.13
CA ARG A 109 9.22 -6.29 -3.51
C ARG A 109 8.35 -7.53 -3.75
N GLU A 110 8.81 -8.70 -3.34
CA GLU A 110 8.07 -9.98 -3.47
C GLU A 110 6.81 -9.99 -2.62
N TYR A 111 6.86 -9.42 -1.41
CA TYR A 111 5.72 -9.28 -0.52
C TYR A 111 4.57 -8.46 -1.13
N LEU A 112 4.90 -7.36 -1.84
CA LEU A 112 3.93 -6.51 -2.52
C LEU A 112 3.55 -7.03 -3.92
N LEU A 113 4.48 -7.62 -4.66
CA LEU A 113 4.30 -8.19 -5.99
C LEU A 113 4.06 -9.70 -5.90
N ARG A 114 2.91 -10.09 -5.31
CA ARG A 114 2.53 -11.50 -5.19
C ARG A 114 2.23 -12.11 -6.57
N SER A 115 2.57 -13.39 -6.74
CA SER A 115 2.39 -14.14 -8.00
C SER A 115 0.93 -14.32 -8.42
N SER A 116 0.00 -14.39 -7.46
CA SER A 116 -1.43 -14.47 -7.71
C SER A 116 -1.97 -13.13 -8.25
N GLN A 117 -1.98 -13.00 -9.57
CA GLN A 117 -2.50 -11.85 -10.32
C GLN A 117 -3.59 -12.30 -11.30
N PRO A 118 -4.60 -11.45 -11.59
CA PRO A 118 -4.89 -10.17 -10.94
C PRO A 118 -5.38 -10.36 -9.50
N VAL A 119 -5.14 -9.36 -8.65
CA VAL A 119 -5.62 -9.35 -7.27
C VAL A 119 -7.06 -8.87 -7.26
N CYS A 120 -7.96 -9.74 -6.79
CA CYS A 120 -9.38 -9.42 -6.58
C CYS A 120 -9.65 -9.15 -5.11
N PHE A 121 -10.32 -8.05 -4.80
CA PHE A 121 -10.71 -7.67 -3.45
C PHE A 121 -11.90 -6.71 -3.50
N LYS A 122 -12.55 -6.45 -2.36
CA LYS A 122 -13.49 -5.33 -2.27
C LYS A 122 -13.02 -4.31 -1.26
N PHE A 123 -13.30 -3.05 -1.53
CA PHE A 123 -13.03 -1.96 -0.59
C PHE A 123 -14.25 -1.06 -0.53
N GLU A 124 -14.78 -0.84 0.68
CA GLU A 124 -16.04 -0.10 0.92
C GLU A 124 -17.22 -0.65 0.09
N GLY A 125 -17.30 -1.98 -0.02
CA GLY A 125 -18.34 -2.67 -0.80
C GLY A 125 -18.12 -2.68 -2.32
N ILE A 126 -17.10 -1.99 -2.84
CA ILE A 126 -16.81 -1.90 -4.27
C ILE A 126 -15.78 -2.96 -4.65
N SER A 127 -16.07 -3.77 -5.67
CA SER A 127 -15.14 -4.78 -6.20
C SER A 127 -14.04 -4.17 -7.07
N TYR A 128 -12.80 -4.56 -6.80
CA TYR A 128 -11.60 -4.20 -7.55
C TYR A 128 -10.92 -5.46 -8.10
N LYS A 129 -10.37 -5.33 -9.31
CA LYS A 129 -9.56 -6.35 -9.99
C LYS A 129 -8.32 -5.67 -10.55
N ILE A 130 -7.24 -5.70 -9.78
CA ILE A 130 -6.02 -4.96 -10.13
C ILE A 130 -4.91 -5.90 -10.61
N THR A 131 -4.13 -5.46 -11.58
CA THR A 131 -2.86 -6.11 -11.92
C THR A 131 -1.72 -5.24 -11.43
N ILE A 132 -0.95 -5.73 -10.46
CA ILE A 132 0.28 -5.06 -10.02
C ILE A 132 1.38 -5.47 -11.00
N GLU A 133 1.77 -4.56 -11.90
CA GLU A 133 2.76 -4.87 -12.94
C GLU A 133 4.19 -4.87 -12.42
N ASP A 134 4.50 -3.94 -11.51
CA ASP A 134 5.83 -3.79 -10.94
C ASP A 134 5.77 -3.04 -9.60
N VAL A 135 6.79 -3.29 -8.78
CA VAL A 135 7.02 -2.62 -7.50
C VAL A 135 8.44 -2.06 -7.52
N LYS A 136 8.55 -0.74 -7.49
CA LYS A 136 9.80 0.01 -7.38
C LYS A 136 10.00 0.47 -5.95
N LEU A 137 11.19 0.20 -5.41
CA LEU A 137 11.53 0.52 -4.03
C LEU A 137 12.58 1.62 -3.97
N PHE A 138 12.34 2.59 -3.11
CA PHE A 138 13.20 3.75 -2.88
C PHE A 138 13.52 3.88 -1.38
N PRO A 139 14.72 4.37 -1.00
CA PRO A 139 14.99 4.68 0.39
C PRO A 139 14.05 5.80 0.89
N GLN A 140 13.49 5.65 2.09
CA GLN A 140 12.67 6.69 2.73
C GLN A 140 13.51 7.96 2.92
N GLY A 141 12.90 9.11 2.62
CA GLY A 141 13.58 10.41 2.63
C GLY A 141 14.39 10.71 1.37
N TYR A 142 14.68 9.71 0.51
CA TYR A 142 15.43 9.96 -0.73
C TYR A 142 14.72 10.96 -1.65
N SER A 143 13.39 10.85 -1.80
CA SER A 143 12.62 11.79 -2.61
C SER A 143 12.61 13.21 -2.07
N ALA A 144 12.78 13.42 -0.76
CA ALA A 144 12.89 14.77 -0.19
C ALA A 144 14.21 15.44 -0.59
N ILE A 145 15.27 14.64 -0.75
CA ILE A 145 16.62 15.10 -1.10
C ILE A 145 16.83 15.15 -2.61
N ALA A 146 16.29 14.20 -3.36
CA ALA A 146 16.45 14.14 -4.82
C ALA A 146 15.81 15.32 -5.56
N LEU A 147 14.87 16.01 -4.93
CA LEU A 147 14.28 17.26 -5.43
C LEU A 147 15.15 18.49 -5.13
N HIS A 148 16.11 18.34 -4.23
CA HIS A 148 17.04 19.37 -3.76
C HIS A 148 18.49 18.86 -3.78
N PRO A 149 19.04 18.50 -4.97
CA PRO A 149 20.41 17.99 -5.08
C PRO A 149 21.47 18.95 -4.50
N GLU A 150 21.17 20.25 -4.43
CA GLU A 150 21.97 21.29 -3.80
C GLU A 150 22.23 21.06 -2.30
N LEU A 151 21.39 20.27 -1.61
CA LEU A 151 21.57 19.97 -0.18
C LEU A 151 22.58 18.84 0.09
N VAL A 152 23.09 18.18 -0.95
CA VAL A 152 24.00 17.03 -0.85
C VAL A 152 25.37 17.32 -1.49
N GLN A 153 25.46 18.34 -2.32
CA GLN A 153 26.72 18.77 -2.92
C GLN A 153 27.44 19.72 -1.96
N ASN A 154 28.49 19.21 -1.31
CA ASN A 154 29.55 20.04 -0.71
C ASN A 154 30.55 20.46 -1.78
#